data_AF-A0A5Y1YF26-F1
#
_entry.id   AF-A0A5Y1YF26-F1
#
_cell.length_a   1.000
_cell.length_b   1.000
_cell.length_c   1.000
_cell.angle_alpha   90.00
_cell.angle_beta   90.00
_cell.angle_gamma   90.00
#
_symmetry.space_group_name_H-M   'P 1'
#
loop_
_entity.id
_entity.type
_entity.pdbx_description
1 polymer ?
#
loop_
_entity_poly.entity_id
_entity_poly.type
_entity_poly.pdbx_seq_one_letter_code
_entity_poly.pdbx_strand_id
1 'polypeptide(L)'
;LQHHIGQRPLVIFNVDFDTRILKQTATAHNDPASWLDSLTVYCAMRLAAGYYGPTNRYGTISLASAASQAGLNWSGRAHSAVADAVMTAGVVRDIAEYWRELQCEMNEDAGSESA
;
A
#
# COMPACT_ATOMS: atom_id res chain seq x y z
N LEU A 1 20.19 -4.08 -4.05
CA LEU A 1 18.83 -3.77 -3.54
C LEU A 1 18.86 -2.77 -2.39
N GLN A 2 19.62 -3.04 -1.32
CA GLN A 2 19.75 -2.17 -0.13
C GLN A 2 19.96 -0.69 -0.44
N HIS A 3 20.88 -0.35 -1.36
CA HIS A 3 21.15 1.05 -1.72
C HIS A 3 19.94 1.78 -2.36
N HIS A 4 19.08 1.06 -3.09
CA HIS A 4 17.96 1.67 -3.80
C HIS A 4 16.71 1.84 -2.94
N ILE A 5 16.45 0.90 -2.02
CA ILE A 5 15.22 0.90 -1.21
C ILE A 5 15.45 1.23 0.26
N GLY A 6 16.69 1.19 0.74
CA GLY A 6 17.03 1.41 2.16
C GLY A 6 16.93 2.85 2.65
N GLN A 7 16.81 3.82 1.74
CA GLN A 7 16.79 5.25 2.08
C GLN A 7 15.43 5.91 1.87
N ARG A 8 14.43 5.15 1.41
CA ARG A 8 13.11 5.68 1.07
C ARG A 8 12.04 4.87 1.79
N PRO A 9 10.97 5.51 2.29
CA PRO A 9 9.83 4.77 2.79
C PRO A 9 9.25 3.88 1.69
N LEU A 10 8.91 2.65 2.06
CA LEU A 10 8.33 1.67 1.14
C LEU A 10 6.86 1.45 1.47
N VAL A 11 6.04 1.44 0.44
CA VAL A 11 4.63 1.06 0.53
C VAL A 11 4.50 -0.32 -0.10
N ILE A 12 4.09 -1.29 0.71
CA ILE A 12 3.98 -2.69 0.31
C ILE A 12 2.56 -3.15 0.63
N PHE A 13 1.91 -3.87 -0.28
CA PHE A 13 0.53 -4.26 -0.06
C PHE A 13 0.39 -5.15 1.18
N ASN A 14 1.08 -6.30 1.22
CA ASN A 14 1.08 -7.18 2.40
C ASN A 14 2.49 -7.28 2.99
N VAL A 15 2.90 -6.21 3.70
CA VAL A 15 4.27 -6.09 4.24
C VAL A 15 4.76 -7.33 4.99
N ASP A 16 3.89 -7.95 5.79
CA ASP A 16 4.24 -9.12 6.61
C ASP A 16 4.55 -10.33 5.72
N PHE A 17 3.83 -10.49 4.60
CA PHE A 17 4.08 -11.55 3.62
C PHE A 17 5.34 -11.27 2.79
N ASP A 18 5.40 -10.12 2.14
CA ASP A 18 6.49 -9.76 1.20
C ASP A 18 7.86 -9.73 1.90
N THR A 19 7.96 -9.11 3.08
CA THR A 19 9.23 -9.06 3.82
C THR A 19 9.68 -10.43 4.31
N ARG A 20 8.73 -11.30 4.69
CA ARG A 20 9.02 -12.69 5.05
C ARG A 20 9.58 -13.46 3.87
N ILE A 21 8.98 -13.33 2.68
CA ILE A 21 9.49 -13.98 1.46
C ILE A 21 10.90 -13.47 1.12
N LEU A 22 11.14 -12.16 1.16
CA LEU A 22 12.47 -11.58 0.91
C LEU A 22 13.54 -12.16 1.86
N LYS A 23 13.25 -12.23 3.16
CA LYS A 23 14.16 -12.81 4.15
C LYS A 23 14.40 -14.30 3.92
N GLN A 24 13.36 -15.06 3.61
CA GLN A 24 13.47 -16.50 3.34
C GLN A 24 14.33 -16.77 2.10
N THR A 25 14.13 -16.01 1.03
CA THR A 25 14.96 -16.10 -0.18
C THR A 25 16.41 -15.74 0.11
N ALA A 26 16.67 -14.65 0.84
CA ALA A 26 18.03 -14.27 1.20
C ALA A 26 18.75 -15.36 2.01
N THR A 27 18.08 -15.92 3.02
CA THR A 27 18.61 -17.06 3.81
C THR A 27 18.93 -18.27 2.94
N ALA A 28 18.04 -18.64 2.00
CA ALA A 28 18.27 -19.77 1.10
C ALA A 28 19.50 -19.60 0.20
N HIS A 29 19.90 -18.35 -0.08
CA HIS A 29 21.05 -18.00 -0.89
C HIS A 29 22.27 -17.53 -0.08
N ASN A 30 22.25 -17.64 1.25
CA ASN A 30 23.29 -17.14 2.15
C ASN A 30 23.60 -15.64 1.97
N ASP A 31 22.58 -14.85 1.63
CA ASP A 31 22.68 -13.39 1.45
C ASP A 31 22.29 -12.67 2.77
N PRO A 32 23.15 -11.81 3.35
CA PRO A 32 22.82 -11.04 4.54
C PRO A 32 21.63 -10.08 4.34
N ALA A 33 20.56 -10.31 5.10
CA ALA A 33 19.30 -9.57 4.97
C ALA A 33 18.83 -8.83 6.24
N SER A 34 19.69 -8.68 7.25
CA SER A 34 19.35 -7.96 8.50
C SER A 34 18.97 -6.49 8.26
N TRP A 35 19.45 -5.90 7.17
CA TRP A 35 19.07 -4.54 6.78
C TRP A 35 17.59 -4.41 6.42
N LEU A 36 16.89 -5.50 6.06
CA LEU A 36 15.45 -5.47 5.80
C LEU A 36 14.65 -5.06 7.04
N ASP A 37 15.16 -5.32 8.25
CA ASP A 37 14.53 -4.93 9.52
C ASP A 37 14.63 -3.42 9.79
N SER A 38 15.57 -2.73 9.15
CA SER A 38 15.74 -1.28 9.27
C SER A 38 14.91 -0.45 8.29
N LEU A 39 14.14 -1.10 7.42
CA LEU A 39 13.34 -0.41 6.41
C LEU A 39 12.14 0.30 7.04
N THR A 40 11.92 1.56 6.67
CA THR A 40 10.65 2.24 6.93
C THR A 40 9.61 1.70 5.95
N VAL A 41 8.64 0.93 6.46
CA VAL A 41 7.62 0.25 5.65
C VAL A 41 6.20 0.59 6.09
N TYR A 42 5.30 0.76 5.13
CA TYR A 42 3.88 0.97 5.33
C TYR A 42 3.08 -0.12 4.64
N CYS A 43 2.09 -0.66 5.35
CA CYS A 43 1.23 -1.75 4.86
C CYS A 43 -0.02 -1.19 4.16
N ALA A 44 -0.05 -1.20 2.83
CA ALA A 44 -1.18 -0.67 2.08
C ALA A 44 -2.45 -1.53 2.24
N MET A 45 -2.33 -2.83 2.53
CA MET A 45 -3.50 -3.68 2.84
C MET A 45 -4.24 -3.21 4.08
N ARG A 46 -3.52 -2.80 5.15
CA ARG A 46 -4.15 -2.29 6.37
C ARG A 46 -4.82 -0.94 6.12
N LEU A 47 -4.16 -0.06 5.37
CA LEU A 47 -4.74 1.21 4.93
C LEU A 47 -6.02 0.98 4.12
N ALA A 48 -5.97 0.12 3.11
CA ALA A 48 -7.11 -0.21 2.25
C ALA A 48 -8.25 -0.86 3.02
N ALA A 49 -7.96 -1.75 3.98
CA ALA A 49 -8.99 -2.35 4.84
C ALA A 49 -9.65 -1.31 5.75
N GLY A 50 -8.89 -0.33 6.25
CA GLY A 50 -9.44 0.78 7.03
C GLY A 50 -10.33 1.72 6.20
N TYR A 51 -10.01 1.91 4.92
CA TYR A 51 -10.74 2.80 4.03
C TYR A 51 -11.95 2.14 3.34
N TYR A 52 -11.74 1.05 2.60
CA TYR A 52 -12.81 0.36 1.85
C TYR A 52 -13.57 -0.69 2.67
N GLY A 53 -13.09 -1.00 3.88
CA GLY A 53 -13.59 -2.10 4.70
C GLY A 53 -12.89 -3.44 4.42
N PRO A 54 -12.78 -4.32 5.43
CA PRO A 54 -12.20 -5.65 5.26
C PRO A 54 -13.14 -6.59 4.49
N THR A 55 -12.57 -7.54 3.74
CA THR A 55 -13.34 -8.52 2.95
C THR A 55 -13.19 -9.95 3.46
N ASN A 56 -12.60 -10.13 4.64
CA ASN A 56 -12.47 -11.43 5.29
C ASN A 56 -12.56 -11.31 6.82
N ARG A 57 -12.70 -12.46 7.48
CA ARG A 57 -12.84 -12.57 8.95
C ARG A 57 -11.63 -12.08 9.75
N TYR A 58 -10.48 -11.88 9.10
CA TYR A 58 -9.25 -11.44 9.75
C TYR A 58 -9.08 -9.92 9.74
N GLY A 59 -10.07 -9.18 9.22
CA GLY A 59 -9.99 -7.73 9.15
C GLY A 59 -9.06 -7.21 8.06
N THR A 60 -8.77 -8.00 7.02
CA THR A 60 -7.94 -7.58 5.88
C THR A 60 -8.71 -7.57 4.55
N ILE A 61 -8.10 -7.01 3.52
CA ILE A 61 -8.64 -6.93 2.15
C ILE A 61 -7.58 -7.42 1.14
N SER A 62 -8.01 -8.06 0.05
CA SER A 62 -7.09 -8.46 -1.01
C SER A 62 -6.77 -7.28 -1.95
N LEU A 63 -5.63 -7.33 -2.67
CA LEU A 63 -5.30 -6.29 -3.66
C LEU A 63 -6.35 -6.21 -4.76
N ALA A 64 -6.88 -7.34 -5.22
CA ALA A 64 -7.94 -7.39 -6.22
C ALA A 64 -9.25 -6.75 -5.70
N SER A 65 -9.62 -7.02 -4.45
CA SER A 65 -10.81 -6.42 -3.83
C SER A 65 -10.63 -4.92 -3.65
N ALA A 66 -9.47 -4.47 -3.16
CA ALA A 66 -9.18 -3.04 -3.00
C ALA A 66 -9.16 -2.31 -4.35
N ALA A 67 -8.54 -2.90 -5.38
CA ALA A 67 -8.55 -2.37 -6.74
C ALA A 67 -9.97 -2.26 -7.31
N SER A 68 -10.81 -3.28 -7.08
CA SER A 68 -12.22 -3.26 -7.48
C SER A 68 -13.01 -2.15 -6.79
N GLN A 69 -12.78 -1.93 -5.49
CA GLN A 69 -13.43 -0.85 -4.73
C GLN A 69 -12.97 0.53 -5.22
N ALA A 70 -11.70 0.66 -5.60
CA ALA A 70 -11.12 1.86 -6.20
C ALA A 70 -11.52 2.08 -7.68
N GLY A 71 -12.34 1.20 -8.27
CA GLY A 71 -12.71 1.27 -9.70
C GLY A 71 -11.52 1.09 -10.66
N LEU A 72 -10.41 0.49 -10.20
CA LEU A 72 -9.19 0.34 -10.97
C LEU A 72 -9.23 -0.93 -11.83
N ASN A 73 -8.86 -0.78 -13.11
CA ASN A 73 -8.72 -1.89 -14.04
C ASN A 73 -7.26 -2.38 -14.09
N TRP A 74 -7.09 -3.70 -14.11
CA TRP A 74 -5.78 -4.31 -14.29
C TRP A 74 -5.24 -4.01 -15.69
N SER A 75 -4.04 -3.44 -15.76
CA SER A 75 -3.29 -3.30 -17.01
C SER A 75 -2.18 -4.35 -17.06
N GLY A 76 -2.12 -5.12 -18.15
CA GLY A 76 -1.13 -6.20 -18.34
C GLY A 76 -1.51 -7.55 -17.71
N ARG A 77 -0.52 -8.42 -17.53
CA ARG A 77 -0.71 -9.76 -16.95
C ARG A 77 -0.81 -9.64 -15.42
N ALA A 78 -2.02 -9.83 -14.90
CA ALA A 78 -2.26 -9.98 -13.46
C ALA A 78 -1.33 -11.05 -12.86
N HIS A 79 -0.89 -10.84 -11.60
CA HIS A 79 0.06 -11.68 -10.86
C HIS A 79 1.54 -11.58 -11.28
N SER A 80 1.94 -10.48 -11.92
CA SER A 80 3.36 -10.11 -11.99
C SER A 80 3.67 -9.10 -10.88
N ALA A 81 4.89 -9.18 -10.30
CA ALA A 81 5.31 -8.26 -9.25
C ALA A 81 5.19 -6.78 -9.66
N VAL A 82 5.46 -6.48 -10.94
CA VAL A 82 5.32 -5.13 -11.49
C VAL A 82 3.86 -4.70 -11.55
N ALA A 83 2.96 -5.56 -12.05
CA ALA A 83 1.53 -5.23 -12.12
C ALA A 83 0.94 -5.02 -10.71
N ASP A 84 1.31 -5.87 -9.74
CA ASP A 84 0.82 -5.77 -8.37
C ASP A 84 1.35 -4.51 -7.67
N ALA A 85 2.61 -4.12 -7.93
CA ALA A 85 3.18 -2.87 -7.41
C ALA A 85 2.51 -1.63 -8.00
N VAL A 86 2.24 -1.62 -9.31
CA VAL A 86 1.49 -0.53 -9.97
C VAL A 86 0.07 -0.45 -9.44
N MET A 87 -0.61 -1.58 -9.27
CA MET A 87 -1.95 -1.63 -8.72
C MET A 87 -1.98 -1.14 -7.27
N THR A 88 -1.00 -1.52 -6.46
CA THR A 88 -0.83 -1.02 -5.08
C THR A 88 -0.69 0.50 -5.07
N ALA A 89 0.13 1.07 -5.95
CA ALA A 89 0.28 2.52 -6.07
C ALA A 89 -1.03 3.20 -6.51
N GLY A 90 -1.80 2.57 -7.40
CA GLY A 90 -3.12 3.04 -7.81
C GLY A 90 -4.11 3.12 -6.64
N VAL A 91 -4.22 2.04 -5.86
CA VAL A 91 -5.09 1.98 -4.68
C VAL A 91 -4.72 3.06 -3.67
N VAL A 92 -3.44 3.22 -3.36
CA VAL A 92 -2.99 4.23 -2.39
C VAL A 92 -3.24 5.65 -2.89
N ARG A 93 -3.13 5.90 -4.20
CA ARG A 93 -3.47 7.19 -4.80
C ARG A 93 -4.95 7.51 -4.66
N ASP A 94 -5.85 6.55 -4.91
CA ASP A 94 -7.30 6.74 -4.76
C ASP A 94 -7.67 7.16 -3.33
N ILE A 95 -7.12 6.46 -2.33
CA ILE A 95 -7.31 6.81 -0.91
C ILE A 95 -6.80 8.22 -0.59
N ALA A 96 -5.63 8.59 -1.14
CA ALA A 96 -5.03 9.90 -0.92
C ALA A 96 -5.78 11.04 -1.63
N GLU A 97 -6.43 10.77 -2.76
CA GLU A 97 -7.29 11.72 -3.47
C GLU A 97 -8.53 12.05 -2.64
N TYR A 98 -9.23 11.04 -2.14
CA TYR A 98 -10.37 11.26 -1.25
C TYR A 98 -10.01 12.04 0.02
N TRP A 99 -8.85 11.73 0.64
CA TRP A 99 -8.39 12.50 1.80
C TRP A 99 -8.17 13.98 1.48
N ARG A 100 -7.67 14.30 0.28
CA ARG A 100 -7.49 15.70 -0.15
C ARG A 100 -8.82 16.40 -0.36
N GLU A 101 -9.82 15.72 -0.92
CA GLU A 101 -11.17 16.25 -1.10
C GLU A 101 -11.80 16.60 0.26
N LEU A 102 -11.75 15.68 1.23
CA LEU A 102 -12.22 15.93 2.60
C LEU A 102 -11.52 17.14 3.25
N GLN A 103 -10.21 17.28 3.05
CA GLN A 103 -9.48 18.43 3.57
C GLN A 103 -9.92 19.75 2.91
N CYS A 104 -10.25 19.75 1.62
CA CYS A 104 -10.81 20.92 0.95
C CYS A 104 -12.17 21.30 1.52
N GLU A 105 -13.10 20.34 1.65
CA GLU A 105 -14.44 20.57 2.21
C GLU A 105 -14.37 21.17 3.63
N MET A 106 -13.54 20.59 4.50
CA MET A 106 -13.36 21.08 5.87
C MET A 106 -12.80 22.51 5.94
N ASN A 107 -11.94 22.89 4.98
CA ASN A 107 -11.36 24.24 4.93
C ASN A 107 -12.35 25.27 4.35
N GLU A 108 -13.24 24.85 3.44
CA GLU A 108 -14.31 25.70 2.89
C GLU A 108 -15.37 26.01 3.95
N ASP A 109 -15.79 25.00 4.73
CA ASP A 109 -16.76 25.19 5.82
C ASP A 109 -16.21 26.15 6.90
N ALA A 110 -14.93 26.03 7.26
CA ALA A 110 -14.27 26.93 8.22
C ALA A 110 -14.16 28.39 7.74
N GLY A 111 -14.11 28.61 6.42
CA GLY A 111 -14.14 29.95 5.82
C GLY A 111 -15.53 30.58 5.75
N SER A 112 -16.60 29.77 5.85
CA SER A 112 -17.99 30.22 5.79
C SER A 112 -18.54 30.66 7.15
N GLU A 113 -18.01 30.15 8.26
CA GLU A 113 -18.39 30.54 9.63
C GLU A 113 -17.76 31.86 10.11
N SER A 114 -16.90 32.48 9.30
CA SER A 114 -16.17 33.72 9.64
C SER A 114 -16.66 34.98 8.90
N ALA A 115 -17.84 34.93 8.26
CA ALA A 115 -18.48 36.03 7.53
C ALA A 115 -19.75 36.56 8.21
#